data_AF-A0A0W0YN84-F1
#
_entry.id   AF-A0A0W0YN84-F1
#
_cell.length_a   1.000
_cell.length_b   1.000
_cell.length_c   1.000
_cell.angle_alpha   90.00
_cell.angle_beta   90.00
_cell.angle_gamma   90.00
#
_symmetry.space_group_name_H-M   'P 1'
#
loop_
_entity.id
_entity.type
_entity.pdbx_description
1 polymer ?
#
loop_
_entity_poly.entity_id
_entity_poly.type
_entity_poly.pdbx_seq_one_letter_code
_entity_poly.pdbx_strand_id
1 'polypeptide(L)'
;MKKCYFMNKIFFVLWAFLSISIAMASTASPLWTFVPLTDTNLIIIGNNKQTVKYTVTNNSKKTHSLVMTPIPGISQITSAGYCTNVFTLGYKQSCILGLYVDGSELKNNIESGPEVCQRGNTLQCYQPSAGNSLNIKNIQSLCDTNLCTEKLSVFSGEKSTFDNYFTIVNGYHVGTQEYQEYLPQNVTFIPKNSQSPAFIKLSAIPSTDFPCIGRGYVDPNNRAKVSTGTCTYTSGAFYSYRNGFYVNKDSHGKNIHHGGIEIRLRVEKDDPNVTMDQLYQKGAWPAVWMMSPYIDDTFRFNSETFTPKNLWPSAMEIDILELINGGWTTTTPIIGSIHYGYLANETATSWNYINNIGDYDRQIVPLYPVADSSNWHNYGFTWEKKDGISVTSYVLGWYYDGIKYTSLTITRKKSETTGNMIFSAEREVNGEQQLIWCTSSSPRCCTVESNRCNLALNVPMPLTEAEVMFDSLTNGFDNGYYLNVNLAAGGEGIGVYDPSIPGFPPPSFGRANMQISHINRFVIGY
;
A
#
# COMPACT_ATOMS: atom_id res chain seq x y z
N MET A 1 61.93 8.55 40.46
CA MET A 1 61.45 7.32 39.78
C MET A 1 60.76 6.30 40.71
N LYS A 2 60.02 6.69 41.77
CA LYS A 2 59.28 5.75 42.65
C LYS A 2 57.75 5.94 42.68
N LYS A 3 57.21 7.01 42.08
CA LYS A 3 55.76 7.30 42.06
C LYS A 3 55.00 6.61 40.91
N CYS A 4 55.61 6.40 39.73
CA CYS A 4 54.93 5.73 38.61
C CYS A 4 54.73 4.22 38.80
N TYR A 5 55.55 3.56 39.63
CA TYR A 5 55.44 2.11 39.86
C TYR A 5 54.27 1.75 40.81
N PHE A 6 53.80 2.70 41.62
CA PHE A 6 52.72 2.49 42.60
C PHE A 6 51.34 2.65 41.96
N MET A 7 51.17 3.56 40.99
CA MET A 7 49.91 3.76 40.25
C MET A 7 49.54 2.57 39.34
N ASN A 8 50.52 1.89 38.74
CA ASN A 8 50.24 0.70 37.91
C ASN A 8 49.74 -0.51 38.72
N LYS A 9 50.11 -0.63 39.99
CA LYS A 9 49.62 -1.72 40.86
C LYS A 9 48.17 -1.51 41.31
N ILE A 10 47.78 -0.26 41.55
CA ILE A 10 46.40 0.09 41.93
C ILE A 10 45.45 -0.13 40.75
N PHE A 11 45.84 0.23 39.53
CA PHE A 11 45.03 -0.04 38.33
C PHE A 11 44.87 -1.53 38.05
N PHE A 12 45.91 -2.35 38.22
CA PHE A 12 45.81 -3.80 38.03
C PHE A 12 44.90 -4.48 39.06
N VAL A 13 44.92 -4.02 40.32
CA VAL A 13 44.05 -4.54 41.38
C VAL A 13 42.59 -4.10 41.16
N LEU A 14 42.34 -2.86 40.75
CA LEU A 14 41.00 -2.38 40.40
C LEU A 14 40.43 -3.12 39.17
N TRP A 15 41.26 -3.40 38.16
CA TRP A 15 40.83 -4.14 36.97
C TRP A 15 40.59 -5.64 37.26
N ALA A 16 41.38 -6.24 38.14
CA ALA A 16 41.16 -7.60 38.65
C ALA A 16 39.90 -7.71 39.51
N PHE A 17 39.60 -6.71 40.36
CA PHE A 17 38.34 -6.66 41.11
C PHE A 17 37.12 -6.42 40.22
N LEU A 18 37.25 -5.59 39.17
CA LEU A 18 36.17 -5.35 38.21
C LEU A 18 35.85 -6.58 37.36
N SER A 19 36.85 -7.40 37.02
CA SER A 19 36.66 -8.64 36.25
C SER A 19 36.06 -9.79 37.08
N ILE A 20 36.28 -9.83 38.40
CA ILE A 20 35.62 -10.80 39.30
C ILE A 20 34.12 -10.46 39.48
N SER A 21 33.74 -9.19 39.44
CA SER A 21 32.35 -8.74 39.54
C SER A 21 31.47 -9.17 38.34
N ILE A 22 32.07 -9.35 37.16
CA ILE A 22 31.35 -9.76 35.93
C ILE A 22 31.14 -11.28 35.89
N ALA A 23 31.98 -12.07 36.57
CA ALA A 23 31.87 -13.53 36.64
C ALA A 23 30.78 -14.05 37.61
N MET A 24 30.19 -13.17 38.44
CA MET A 24 29.12 -13.50 39.39
C MET A 24 27.72 -13.13 38.89
N ALA A 25 27.55 -12.83 37.60
CA ALA A 25 26.25 -12.88 36.94
C ALA A 25 25.80 -14.35 36.81
N SER A 26 25.59 -14.99 37.96
CA SER A 26 25.02 -16.32 38.07
C SER A 26 23.63 -16.30 37.44
N THR A 27 23.44 -17.26 36.54
CA THR A 27 22.19 -17.63 35.88
C THR A 27 21.19 -18.12 36.93
N ALA A 28 20.66 -17.22 37.75
CA ALA A 28 19.53 -17.52 38.62
C ALA A 28 18.41 -18.03 37.71
N SER A 29 18.05 -19.31 37.86
CA SER A 29 16.96 -19.89 37.08
C SER A 29 15.71 -19.07 37.32
N PRO A 30 15.01 -18.62 36.26
CA PRO A 30 13.88 -17.73 36.42
C PRO A 30 12.79 -18.43 37.22
N LEU A 31 12.18 -17.70 38.15
CA LEU A 31 11.13 -18.21 39.04
C LEU A 31 9.97 -18.85 38.24
N TRP A 32 9.74 -18.32 37.04
CA TRP A 32 8.75 -18.77 36.07
C TRP A 32 9.35 -18.88 34.69
N THR A 33 8.88 -19.85 33.92
CA THR A 33 9.21 -19.97 32.50
C THR A 33 7.94 -20.01 31.66
N PHE A 34 7.94 -19.23 30.59
CA PHE A 34 6.91 -19.20 29.56
C PHE A 34 7.53 -19.68 28.27
N VAL A 35 7.20 -20.90 27.87
CA VAL A 35 7.71 -21.50 26.63
C VAL A 35 6.60 -21.48 25.59
N PRO A 36 6.75 -20.75 24.48
CA PRO A 36 5.71 -20.68 23.46
C PRO A 36 5.52 -22.05 22.80
N LEU A 37 4.26 -22.42 22.59
CA LEU A 37 3.85 -23.61 21.82
C LEU A 37 3.33 -23.24 20.43
N THR A 38 3.09 -21.95 20.19
CA THR A 38 2.69 -21.36 18.91
C THR A 38 3.57 -20.14 18.65
N ASP A 39 3.53 -19.61 17.42
CA ASP A 39 4.19 -18.34 17.14
C ASP A 39 3.67 -17.22 18.05
N THR A 40 4.59 -16.35 18.46
CA THR A 40 4.33 -15.19 19.32
C THR A 40 4.53 -13.89 18.56
N ASN A 41 5.00 -13.92 17.31
CA ASN A 41 5.12 -12.76 16.42
C ASN A 41 4.00 -12.80 15.39
N LEU A 42 2.85 -12.21 15.74
CA LEU A 42 1.64 -12.28 14.94
C LEU A 42 1.40 -10.99 14.18
N ILE A 43 0.82 -11.13 13.00
CA ILE A 43 0.16 -10.04 12.28
C ILE A 43 -1.32 -10.37 12.27
N ILE A 44 -2.11 -9.58 12.98
CA ILE A 44 -3.57 -9.67 12.98
C ILE A 44 -4.08 -8.61 12.01
N ILE A 45 -4.86 -9.05 11.03
CA ILE A 45 -5.43 -8.17 10.01
C ILE A 45 -6.93 -8.05 10.29
N GLY A 46 -7.36 -6.84 10.61
CA GLY A 46 -8.74 -6.51 10.95
C GLY A 46 -9.33 -7.39 12.04
N ASN A 47 -10.56 -7.84 11.83
CA ASN A 47 -11.30 -8.67 12.79
C ASN A 47 -10.82 -10.14 12.89
N ASN A 48 -9.63 -10.47 12.36
CA ASN A 48 -9.11 -11.83 12.43
C ASN A 48 -8.83 -12.25 13.88
N LYS A 49 -9.04 -13.54 14.14
CA LYS A 49 -8.90 -14.15 15.46
C LYS A 49 -7.78 -15.18 15.44
N GLN A 50 -6.97 -15.21 16.50
CA GLN A 50 -5.87 -16.16 16.62
C GLN A 50 -5.73 -16.67 18.05
N THR A 51 -5.15 -17.86 18.20
CA THR A 51 -4.81 -18.41 19.51
C THR A 51 -3.30 -18.50 19.68
N VAL A 52 -2.80 -17.95 20.77
CA VAL A 52 -1.41 -18.12 21.22
C VAL A 52 -1.37 -19.03 22.43
N LYS A 53 -0.36 -19.89 22.54
CA LYS A 53 -0.22 -20.83 23.65
C LYS A 53 1.17 -20.76 24.25
N TYR A 54 1.22 -20.76 25.58
CA TYR A 54 2.45 -20.90 26.34
C TYR A 54 2.35 -22.08 27.30
N THR A 55 3.43 -22.83 27.47
CA THR A 55 3.62 -23.66 28.65
C THR A 55 4.17 -22.76 29.76
N VAL A 56 3.38 -22.56 30.81
CA VAL A 56 3.78 -21.80 32.00
C VAL A 56 4.21 -22.78 33.07
N THR A 57 5.45 -22.67 33.56
CA THR A 57 5.99 -23.57 34.60
C THR A 57 6.48 -22.79 35.80
N ASN A 58 6.09 -23.25 36.99
CA ASN A 58 6.59 -22.72 38.24
C ASN A 58 7.94 -23.39 38.61
N ASN A 59 9.03 -22.62 38.62
CA ASN A 59 10.33 -23.09 39.09
C ASN A 59 10.61 -22.77 40.57
N SER A 60 9.71 -22.01 41.22
CA SER A 60 9.74 -21.76 42.65
C SER A 60 9.42 -23.01 43.45
N LYS A 61 10.14 -23.22 44.56
CA LYS A 61 9.79 -24.27 45.54
C LYS A 61 8.45 -24.02 46.24
N LYS A 62 7.85 -22.82 46.09
CA LYS A 62 6.56 -22.46 46.68
C LYS A 62 5.44 -22.62 45.66
N THR A 63 4.25 -22.99 46.13
CA THR A 63 3.02 -22.91 45.34
C THR A 63 2.59 -21.46 45.18
N HIS A 64 2.19 -21.11 43.96
CA HIS A 64 1.79 -19.77 43.59
C HIS A 64 0.45 -19.78 42.86
N SER A 65 -0.32 -18.70 43.02
CA SER A 65 -1.60 -18.50 42.35
C SER A 65 -1.51 -17.22 41.54
N LEU A 66 -1.67 -17.36 40.23
CA LEU A 66 -1.43 -16.30 39.26
C LEU A 66 -2.71 -15.94 38.50
N VAL A 67 -2.83 -14.65 38.20
CA VAL A 67 -3.91 -14.07 37.39
C VAL A 67 -3.26 -13.33 36.24
N MET A 68 -3.75 -13.54 35.01
CA MET A 68 -3.29 -12.76 33.86
C MET A 68 -3.75 -11.32 33.98
N THR A 69 -2.87 -10.37 33.67
CA THR A 69 -3.27 -8.98 33.54
C THR A 69 -4.15 -8.82 32.29
N PRO A 70 -5.24 -8.03 32.36
CA PRO A 70 -6.07 -7.78 31.19
C PRO A 70 -5.27 -7.09 30.08
N ILE A 71 -5.32 -7.64 28.87
CA ILE A 71 -4.78 -7.02 27.67
C ILE A 71 -5.98 -6.77 26.74
N PRO A 72 -6.29 -5.53 26.35
CA PRO A 72 -7.41 -5.26 25.44
C PRO A 72 -7.33 -6.11 24.16
N GLY A 73 -8.42 -6.79 23.83
CA GLY A 73 -8.52 -7.74 22.70
C GLY A 73 -7.82 -9.08 22.89
N ILE A 74 -7.34 -9.40 24.09
CA ILE A 74 -6.80 -10.72 24.41
C ILE A 74 -7.45 -11.27 25.69
N SER A 75 -8.06 -12.44 25.58
CA SER A 75 -8.68 -13.14 26.70
C SER A 75 -7.97 -14.47 26.99
N GLN A 76 -7.94 -14.86 28.26
CA GLN A 76 -7.43 -16.17 28.65
C GLN A 76 -8.47 -17.25 28.33
N ILE A 77 -8.04 -18.31 27.64
CA ILE A 77 -8.83 -19.53 27.44
C ILE A 77 -8.78 -20.34 28.73
N THR A 78 -9.96 -20.67 29.29
CA THR A 78 -10.09 -21.37 30.59
C THR A 78 -10.80 -22.73 30.49
N SER A 79 -11.04 -23.22 29.26
CA SER A 79 -11.63 -24.54 29.03
C SER A 79 -10.67 -25.67 29.41
N ALA A 80 -11.18 -26.91 29.48
CA ALA A 80 -10.40 -28.08 29.83
C ALA A 80 -9.13 -28.19 28.98
N GLY A 81 -7.99 -28.43 29.63
CA GLY A 81 -6.66 -28.49 28.99
C GLY A 81 -5.86 -27.18 29.03
N TYR A 82 -6.47 -26.07 29.46
CA TYR A 82 -5.78 -24.78 29.67
C TYR A 82 -5.65 -24.42 31.16
N CYS A 83 -4.81 -23.44 31.47
CA CYS A 83 -4.75 -22.84 32.79
C CYS A 83 -6.11 -22.25 33.18
N THR A 84 -6.57 -22.50 34.40
CA THR A 84 -7.74 -21.85 34.97
C THR A 84 -7.48 -20.36 35.22
N ASN A 85 -8.52 -19.57 35.49
CA ASN A 85 -8.35 -18.20 35.97
C ASN A 85 -9.09 -18.06 37.31
N VAL A 86 -8.43 -17.98 38.47
CA VAL A 86 -6.98 -17.99 38.77
C VAL A 86 -6.34 -19.38 38.53
N PHE A 87 -5.07 -19.48 38.11
CA PHE A 87 -4.35 -20.77 38.06
C PHE A 87 -3.34 -20.89 39.20
N THR A 88 -3.26 -22.08 39.80
CA THR A 88 -2.36 -22.37 40.92
C THR A 88 -1.41 -23.50 40.53
N LEU A 89 -0.11 -23.24 40.62
CA LEU A 89 0.94 -24.20 40.26
C LEU A 89 1.90 -24.40 41.44
N GLY A 90 2.08 -25.64 41.86
CA GLY A 90 3.13 -26.07 42.78
C GLY A 90 4.51 -26.12 42.11
N TYR A 91 5.53 -26.51 42.87
CA TYR A 91 6.89 -26.64 42.35
C TYR A 91 6.94 -27.59 41.15
N LYS A 92 7.51 -27.11 40.03
CA LYS A 92 7.64 -27.81 38.74
C LYS A 92 6.32 -28.21 38.06
N GLN A 93 5.17 -27.79 38.58
CA GLN A 93 3.92 -27.93 37.86
C GLN A 93 3.83 -26.92 36.73
N SER A 94 3.11 -27.31 35.69
CA SER A 94 2.86 -26.49 34.51
C SER A 94 1.41 -26.56 34.06
N CYS A 95 0.99 -25.56 33.31
CA CYS A 95 -0.26 -25.56 32.56
C CYS A 95 -0.08 -24.82 31.23
N ILE A 96 -1.02 -25.01 30.31
CA ILE A 96 -1.04 -24.30 29.03
C ILE A 96 -1.83 -23.01 29.19
N LEU A 97 -1.15 -21.87 29.16
CA LEU A 97 -1.80 -20.57 29.09
C LEU A 97 -2.22 -20.32 27.64
N GLY A 98 -3.51 -20.49 27.36
CA GLY A 98 -4.09 -20.17 26.06
C GLY A 98 -4.58 -18.73 26.05
N LEU A 99 -4.17 -17.98 25.04
CA LEU A 99 -4.59 -16.62 24.78
C LEU A 99 -5.43 -16.61 23.51
N TYR A 100 -6.66 -16.16 23.61
CA TYR A 100 -7.51 -15.89 22.46
C TYR A 100 -7.40 -14.41 22.11
N VAL A 101 -6.82 -14.14 20.95
CA VAL A 101 -6.62 -12.82 20.37
C VAL A 101 -7.78 -12.52 19.45
N ASP A 102 -8.48 -11.41 19.70
CA ASP A 102 -9.56 -10.88 18.87
C ASP A 102 -9.12 -9.55 18.24
N GLY A 103 -8.79 -9.58 16.95
CA GLY A 103 -8.33 -8.39 16.22
C GLY A 103 -9.33 -7.23 16.22
N SER A 104 -10.63 -7.53 16.33
CA SER A 104 -11.68 -6.51 16.38
C SER A 104 -11.64 -5.67 17.67
N GLU A 105 -11.02 -6.20 18.72
CA GLU A 105 -10.88 -5.55 20.02
C GLU A 105 -9.46 -5.01 20.28
N LEU A 106 -8.50 -5.35 19.41
CA LEU A 106 -7.15 -4.81 19.48
C LEU A 106 -7.16 -3.33 19.09
N LYS A 107 -6.72 -2.47 20.01
CA LYS A 107 -6.64 -1.02 19.76
C LYS A 107 -5.29 -0.58 19.20
N ASN A 108 -4.22 -1.31 19.54
CA ASN A 108 -2.84 -1.00 19.18
C ASN A 108 -2.07 -2.30 18.96
N ASN A 109 -0.82 -2.16 18.51
CA ASN A 109 0.15 -3.25 18.57
C ASN A 109 0.39 -3.68 20.02
N ILE A 110 0.71 -4.95 20.20
CA ILE A 110 1.16 -5.55 21.46
C ILE A 110 2.64 -5.85 21.30
N GLU A 111 3.47 -5.35 22.20
CA GLU A 111 4.95 -5.51 22.12
C GLU A 111 5.52 -6.32 23.30
N SER A 112 4.65 -6.81 24.19
CA SER A 112 5.06 -7.59 25.36
C SER A 112 3.91 -8.44 25.94
N GLY A 113 4.24 -9.27 26.92
CA GLY A 113 3.29 -10.14 27.62
C GLY A 113 3.31 -11.59 27.11
N PRO A 114 2.35 -12.43 27.54
CA PRO A 114 1.35 -12.15 28.58
C PRO A 114 2.01 -11.95 29.95
N GLU A 115 1.50 -11.01 30.75
CA GLU A 115 1.94 -10.82 32.12
C GLU A 115 0.95 -11.50 33.09
N VAL A 116 1.48 -12.19 34.09
CA VAL A 116 0.69 -12.88 35.12
C VAL A 116 1.20 -12.50 36.51
N CYS A 117 0.29 -12.11 37.39
CA CYS A 117 0.61 -11.51 38.68
C CYS A 117 0.11 -12.36 39.86
N GLN A 118 0.91 -12.43 40.92
CA GLN A 118 0.58 -13.17 42.13
C GLN A 118 -0.70 -12.61 42.77
N ARG A 119 -1.79 -13.38 42.70
CA ARG A 119 -3.13 -12.98 43.18
C ARG A 119 -3.55 -11.58 42.67
N GLY A 120 -3.13 -11.20 41.47
CA GLY A 120 -3.42 -9.89 40.88
C GLY A 120 -2.58 -8.72 41.42
N ASN A 121 -1.55 -8.96 42.22
CA ASN A 121 -0.66 -7.90 42.71
C ASN A 121 0.32 -7.44 41.61
N THR A 122 0.14 -6.21 41.11
CA THR A 122 0.93 -5.61 40.02
C THR A 122 2.42 -5.44 40.33
N LEU A 123 2.83 -5.54 41.60
CA LEU A 123 4.24 -5.50 42.00
C LEU A 123 4.91 -6.88 41.99
N GLN A 124 4.16 -7.95 41.71
CA GLN A 124 4.63 -9.34 41.74
C GLN A 124 4.19 -10.08 40.49
N CYS A 125 4.63 -9.55 39.35
CA CYS A 125 4.27 -10.07 38.04
C CYS A 125 5.44 -10.76 37.35
N TYR A 126 5.08 -11.67 36.46
CA TYR A 126 6.00 -12.49 35.69
C TYR A 126 5.53 -12.49 34.24
N GLN A 127 6.50 -12.41 33.33
CA GLN A 127 6.27 -12.38 31.89
C GLN A 127 7.30 -13.28 31.19
N PRO A 128 7.09 -13.62 29.91
CA PRO A 128 8.10 -14.31 29.10
C PRO A 128 9.43 -13.55 29.04
N SER A 129 10.50 -14.28 28.72
CA SER A 129 11.76 -13.64 28.31
C SER A 129 11.56 -12.86 27.02
N ALA A 130 12.39 -11.85 26.74
CA ALA A 130 12.30 -11.01 25.55
C ALA A 130 12.14 -11.81 24.22
N GLY A 131 12.84 -12.93 24.05
CA GLY A 131 12.73 -13.78 22.84
C GLY A 131 11.42 -14.58 22.72
N ASN A 132 10.64 -14.67 23.79
CA ASN A 132 9.35 -15.39 23.85
C ASN A 132 8.16 -14.44 24.10
N SER A 133 8.41 -13.12 24.14
CA SER A 133 7.37 -12.12 24.34
C SER A 133 6.31 -12.21 23.24
N LEU A 134 5.07 -11.88 23.61
CA LEU A 134 3.98 -11.73 22.68
C LEU A 134 4.13 -10.40 21.92
N ASN A 135 4.33 -10.49 20.61
CA ASN A 135 4.42 -9.36 19.70
C ASN A 135 3.30 -9.49 18.66
N ILE A 136 2.29 -8.63 18.73
CA ILE A 136 1.18 -8.60 17.78
C ILE A 136 1.19 -7.26 17.07
N LYS A 137 1.39 -7.29 15.75
CA LYS A 137 1.08 -6.14 14.89
C LYS A 137 -0.39 -6.21 14.52
N ASN A 138 -1.16 -5.20 14.90
CA ASN A 138 -2.56 -5.05 14.50
C ASN A 138 -2.64 -4.14 13.28
N ILE A 139 -3.07 -4.69 12.15
CA ILE A 139 -3.26 -3.96 10.90
C ILE A 139 -4.76 -3.86 10.66
N GLN A 140 -5.34 -2.67 10.65
CA GLN A 140 -6.75 -2.53 10.31
C GLN A 140 -6.97 -2.82 8.82
N SER A 141 -8.09 -3.46 8.50
CA SER A 141 -8.54 -3.58 7.13
C SER A 141 -9.51 -2.45 6.80
N LEU A 142 -9.66 -2.17 5.51
CA LEU A 142 -10.64 -1.21 4.98
C LEU A 142 -12.06 -1.52 5.47
N CYS A 143 -12.41 -2.78 5.72
CA CYS A 143 -13.75 -3.12 6.17
C CYS A 143 -14.02 -2.87 7.64
N ASP A 144 -13.00 -2.88 8.49
CA ASP A 144 -13.19 -2.58 9.90
C ASP A 144 -13.54 -1.11 10.09
N THR A 145 -13.09 -0.25 9.16
CA THR A 145 -13.33 1.19 9.20
C THR A 145 -14.53 1.65 8.37
N ASN A 146 -14.96 0.89 7.36
CA ASN A 146 -16.00 1.33 6.43
C ASN A 146 -17.30 0.51 6.48
N LEU A 147 -17.51 -0.44 7.40
CA LEU A 147 -18.78 -1.20 7.50
C LEU A 147 -19.16 -1.94 6.20
N CYS A 148 -18.23 -2.72 5.65
CA CYS A 148 -18.50 -3.53 4.46
C CYS A 148 -19.67 -4.51 4.66
N THR A 149 -20.53 -4.61 3.65
CA THR A 149 -21.63 -5.60 3.60
C THR A 149 -21.27 -6.83 2.79
N GLU A 150 -20.37 -6.70 1.81
CA GLU A 150 -19.88 -7.81 1.01
C GLU A 150 -18.36 -7.74 0.84
N LYS A 151 -17.72 -8.92 0.78
CA LYS A 151 -16.30 -9.09 0.50
C LYS A 151 -16.12 -10.15 -0.58
N LEU A 152 -15.43 -9.78 -1.65
CA LEU A 152 -14.97 -10.68 -2.70
C LEU A 152 -13.44 -10.74 -2.67
N SER A 153 -12.87 -11.89 -2.31
CA SER A 153 -11.43 -12.11 -2.43
C SER A 153 -11.07 -12.47 -3.86
N VAL A 154 -10.54 -11.51 -4.62
CA VAL A 154 -10.13 -11.72 -6.02
C VAL A 154 -8.71 -12.28 -6.13
N PHE A 155 -7.94 -12.17 -5.05
CA PHE A 155 -6.73 -12.95 -4.88
C PHE A 155 -6.51 -13.28 -3.41
N SER A 156 -6.28 -14.57 -3.12
CA SER A 156 -6.14 -15.09 -1.75
C SER A 156 -4.80 -15.81 -1.51
N GLY A 157 -3.84 -15.67 -2.44
CA GLY A 157 -2.59 -16.41 -2.43
C GLY A 157 -2.58 -17.63 -3.36
N GLU A 158 -3.75 -18.12 -3.77
CA GLU A 158 -3.89 -19.30 -4.62
C GLU A 158 -3.95 -18.93 -6.11
N LYS A 159 -3.21 -19.67 -6.95
CA LYS A 159 -3.20 -19.46 -8.41
C LYS A 159 -4.59 -19.58 -9.03
N SER A 160 -5.41 -20.53 -8.55
CA SER A 160 -6.78 -20.70 -9.04
C SER A 160 -7.64 -19.45 -8.81
N THR A 161 -7.47 -18.74 -7.68
CA THR A 161 -8.18 -17.49 -7.45
C THR A 161 -7.68 -16.39 -8.38
N PHE A 162 -6.37 -16.33 -8.63
CA PHE A 162 -5.82 -15.37 -9.59
C PHE A 162 -6.36 -15.59 -11.01
N ASP A 163 -6.34 -16.83 -11.50
CA ASP A 163 -6.74 -17.17 -12.88
C ASP A 163 -8.21 -16.80 -13.18
N ASN A 164 -9.06 -16.72 -12.14
CA ASN A 164 -10.45 -16.30 -12.28
C ASN A 164 -10.61 -14.80 -12.60
N TYR A 165 -9.68 -13.95 -12.17
CA TYR A 165 -9.86 -12.49 -12.18
C TYR A 165 -8.78 -11.73 -12.93
N PHE A 166 -7.59 -12.31 -13.12
CA PHE A 166 -6.45 -11.62 -13.68
C PHE A 166 -5.84 -12.34 -14.88
N THR A 167 -5.29 -11.54 -15.78
CA THR A 167 -4.39 -11.97 -16.86
C THR A 167 -3.01 -11.36 -16.65
N ILE A 168 -1.97 -12.15 -16.88
CA ILE A 168 -0.58 -11.69 -16.85
C ILE A 168 -0.27 -10.93 -18.15
N VAL A 169 0.39 -9.78 -18.03
CA VAL A 169 0.77 -8.95 -19.18
C VAL A 169 1.97 -9.56 -19.90
N ASN A 170 1.90 -9.58 -21.24
CA ASN A 170 3.02 -9.95 -22.13
C ASN A 170 3.15 -8.88 -23.23
N GLY A 171 3.91 -7.82 -22.94
CA GLY A 171 4.08 -6.67 -23.82
C GLY A 171 4.39 -5.39 -23.05
N TYR A 172 3.75 -4.27 -23.37
CA TYR A 172 4.20 -2.94 -22.93
C TYR A 172 3.08 -2.12 -22.30
N HIS A 173 3.43 -1.22 -21.38
CA HIS A 173 2.57 -0.09 -21.05
C HIS A 173 2.77 0.99 -22.13
N VAL A 174 1.68 1.46 -22.72
CA VAL A 174 1.64 2.50 -23.74
C VAL A 174 1.09 3.77 -23.12
N GLY A 175 1.73 4.90 -23.40
CA GLY A 175 1.35 6.19 -22.83
C GLY A 175 2.25 6.65 -21.68
N THR A 176 3.12 5.76 -21.19
CA THR A 176 4.10 6.07 -20.16
C THR A 176 5.53 6.00 -20.71
N GLN A 177 6.45 6.75 -20.11
CA GLN A 177 7.88 6.75 -20.46
C GLN A 177 8.63 5.63 -19.70
N GLU A 178 8.00 4.45 -19.60
CA GLU A 178 8.52 3.29 -18.87
C GLU A 178 9.67 2.61 -19.64
N TYR A 179 10.73 2.17 -18.94
CA TYR A 179 11.92 1.59 -19.55
C TYR A 179 11.91 0.05 -19.48
N GLN A 180 10.72 -0.55 -19.61
CA GLN A 180 10.57 -2.00 -19.56
C GLN A 180 9.61 -2.62 -20.58
N GLU A 181 9.78 -3.92 -20.76
CA GLU A 181 8.76 -4.83 -21.26
C GLU A 181 8.24 -5.71 -20.11
N TYR A 182 6.93 -5.93 -20.07
CA TYR A 182 6.29 -6.84 -19.14
C TYR A 182 6.26 -8.25 -19.71
N LEU A 183 6.80 -9.19 -18.95
CA LEU A 183 6.99 -10.56 -19.39
C LEU A 183 6.40 -11.56 -18.38
N PRO A 184 5.73 -12.63 -18.85
CA PRO A 184 5.10 -13.60 -17.94
C PRO A 184 6.03 -14.28 -16.96
N GLN A 185 7.29 -14.54 -17.35
CA GLN A 185 8.28 -15.15 -16.45
C GLN A 185 8.64 -14.30 -15.24
N ASN A 186 8.34 -13.00 -15.27
CA ASN A 186 8.56 -12.08 -14.16
C ASN A 186 7.37 -12.04 -13.19
N VAL A 187 6.36 -12.89 -13.40
CA VAL A 187 5.23 -13.10 -12.47
C VAL A 187 5.33 -14.52 -11.91
N THR A 188 5.56 -14.67 -10.62
CA THR A 188 5.73 -15.98 -9.96
C THR A 188 4.78 -16.15 -8.78
N PHE A 189 4.14 -17.32 -8.68
CA PHE A 189 3.33 -17.69 -7.52
C PHE A 189 4.20 -18.37 -6.46
N ILE A 190 4.21 -17.83 -5.25
CA ILE A 190 4.93 -18.38 -4.11
C ILE A 190 3.92 -18.94 -3.12
N PRO A 191 3.94 -20.25 -2.83
CA PRO A 191 3.00 -20.86 -1.89
C PRO A 191 3.30 -20.42 -0.46
N LYS A 192 2.29 -20.54 0.40
CA LYS A 192 2.41 -20.27 1.83
C LYS A 192 3.47 -21.17 2.46
N ASN A 193 4.28 -20.61 3.36
CA ASN A 193 5.20 -21.36 4.20
C ASN A 193 5.10 -20.90 5.67
N SER A 194 5.99 -21.38 6.54
CA SER A 194 5.98 -21.05 7.96
C SER A 194 6.34 -19.60 8.28
N GLN A 195 6.92 -18.85 7.34
CA GLN A 195 7.45 -17.49 7.53
C GLN A 195 6.70 -16.43 6.70
N SER A 196 5.92 -16.82 5.69
CA SER A 196 5.26 -15.89 4.79
C SER A 196 3.91 -16.44 4.29
N PRO A 197 2.88 -15.58 4.09
CA PRO A 197 1.68 -15.98 3.37
C PRO A 197 2.00 -16.46 1.94
N ALA A 198 1.03 -17.04 1.27
CA ALA A 198 1.13 -17.20 -0.18
C ALA A 198 1.04 -15.82 -0.85
N PHE A 199 1.79 -15.62 -1.93
CA PHE A 199 1.81 -14.35 -2.66
C PHE A 199 2.18 -14.52 -4.13
N ILE A 200 1.81 -13.52 -4.94
CA ILE A 200 2.35 -13.32 -6.29
C ILE A 200 3.52 -12.36 -6.17
N LYS A 201 4.60 -12.68 -6.87
CA LYS A 201 5.79 -11.86 -7.00
C LYS A 201 5.88 -11.29 -8.41
N LEU A 202 5.96 -9.96 -8.52
CA LEU A 202 6.32 -9.23 -9.73
C LEU A 202 7.77 -8.80 -9.61
N SER A 203 8.63 -9.19 -10.55
CA SER A 203 10.06 -8.87 -10.51
C SER A 203 10.43 -7.87 -11.58
N ALA A 204 11.07 -6.76 -11.21
CA ALA A 204 11.76 -5.87 -12.14
C ALA A 204 13.25 -6.25 -12.17
N ILE A 205 13.73 -6.64 -13.35
CA ILE A 205 15.05 -7.23 -13.53
C ILE A 205 15.82 -6.41 -14.58
N PRO A 206 17.02 -5.89 -14.24
CA PRO A 206 17.90 -5.26 -15.22
C PRO A 206 18.20 -6.21 -16.38
N SER A 207 18.22 -5.67 -17.59
CA SER A 207 18.53 -6.36 -18.84
C SER A 207 19.54 -5.54 -19.64
N THR A 208 20.25 -6.20 -20.55
CA THR A 208 20.96 -5.48 -21.62
C THR A 208 19.96 -4.70 -22.45
N ASP A 209 20.34 -3.52 -22.91
CA ASP A 209 19.55 -2.66 -23.79
C ASP A 209 18.87 -3.45 -24.92
N PHE A 210 17.57 -3.26 -25.06
CA PHE A 210 16.78 -3.90 -26.11
C PHE A 210 15.71 -2.96 -26.67
N PRO A 211 15.31 -3.11 -27.95
CA PRO A 211 14.22 -2.34 -28.52
C PRO A 211 12.90 -2.64 -27.81
N CYS A 212 12.16 -1.61 -27.44
CA CYS A 212 10.85 -1.74 -26.80
C CYS A 212 9.96 -0.56 -27.16
N ILE A 213 8.69 -0.58 -26.76
CA ILE A 213 7.77 0.55 -26.99
C ILE A 213 7.92 1.64 -25.90
N GLY A 214 8.77 1.43 -24.89
CA GLY A 214 8.91 2.28 -23.69
C GLY A 214 9.35 3.74 -23.88
N ARG A 215 9.86 4.14 -25.06
CA ARG A 215 10.07 5.57 -25.43
C ARG A 215 9.11 6.06 -26.51
N GLY A 216 8.05 5.30 -26.73
CA GLY A 216 7.23 5.35 -27.91
C GLY A 216 6.13 6.38 -27.83
N TYR A 217 6.26 7.49 -28.55
CA TYR A 217 5.11 8.34 -28.82
C TYR A 217 4.14 7.57 -29.71
N VAL A 218 2.87 7.64 -29.34
CA VAL A 218 1.79 7.23 -30.23
C VAL A 218 1.70 8.28 -31.32
N ASP A 219 1.80 7.86 -32.59
CA ASP A 219 1.68 8.78 -33.73
C ASP A 219 0.32 9.51 -33.62
N PRO A 220 0.30 10.86 -33.55
CA PRO A 220 -0.91 11.62 -33.33
C PRO A 220 -1.94 11.42 -34.46
N ASN A 221 -1.48 11.10 -35.67
CA ASN A 221 -2.33 10.87 -36.84
C ASN A 221 -2.66 9.40 -37.05
N ASN A 222 -1.92 8.47 -36.43
CA ASN A 222 -2.14 7.04 -36.56
C ASN A 222 -1.79 6.33 -35.26
N ARG A 223 -2.73 6.32 -34.33
CA ARG A 223 -2.52 5.79 -32.96
C ARG A 223 -2.19 4.29 -32.90
N ALA A 224 -2.31 3.55 -34.00
CA ALA A 224 -1.81 2.19 -34.09
C ALA A 224 -0.27 2.13 -34.14
N LYS A 225 0.40 3.18 -34.64
CA LYS A 225 1.86 3.28 -34.68
C LYS A 225 2.40 3.80 -33.35
N VAL A 226 3.37 3.08 -32.80
CA VAL A 226 4.12 3.50 -31.61
C VAL A 226 5.60 3.55 -31.98
N SER A 227 6.29 4.64 -31.65
CA SER A 227 7.73 4.70 -31.91
C SER A 227 8.50 3.73 -31.01
N THR A 228 9.59 3.17 -31.51
CA THR A 228 10.45 2.28 -30.71
C THR A 228 11.42 3.10 -29.86
N GLY A 229 11.55 2.71 -28.61
CA GLY A 229 12.59 3.13 -27.67
C GLY A 229 13.59 2.02 -27.35
N THR A 230 14.43 2.30 -26.36
CA THR A 230 15.36 1.34 -25.77
C THR A 230 14.96 1.12 -24.32
N CYS A 231 14.76 -0.13 -23.93
CA CYS A 231 14.49 -0.55 -22.56
C CYS A 231 15.72 -1.21 -21.95
N THR A 232 15.82 -1.10 -20.63
CA THR A 232 16.93 -1.67 -19.84
C THR A 232 16.43 -2.59 -18.74
N TYR A 233 15.12 -2.81 -18.65
CA TYR A 233 14.51 -3.72 -17.69
C TYR A 233 13.47 -4.62 -18.36
N THR A 234 13.24 -5.76 -17.75
CA THR A 234 12.00 -6.52 -17.93
C THR A 234 11.26 -6.54 -16.61
N SER A 235 9.93 -6.55 -16.63
CA SER A 235 9.15 -6.56 -15.41
C SER A 235 7.93 -7.48 -15.44
N GLY A 236 7.24 -7.60 -14.31
CA GLY A 236 5.97 -8.31 -14.17
C GLY A 236 4.80 -7.33 -13.98
N ALA A 237 3.69 -7.64 -14.64
CA ALA A 237 2.40 -6.96 -14.46
C ALA A 237 1.24 -7.92 -14.69
N PHE A 238 0.09 -7.59 -14.11
CA PHE A 238 -1.17 -8.26 -14.38
C PHE A 238 -2.33 -7.28 -14.25
N TYR A 239 -3.46 -7.64 -14.83
CA TYR A 239 -4.66 -6.81 -14.84
C TYR A 239 -5.93 -7.64 -15.00
N SER A 240 -7.07 -7.04 -14.73
CA SER A 240 -8.35 -7.77 -14.61
C SER A 240 -9.30 -7.67 -15.81
N TYR A 241 -9.03 -6.77 -16.75
CA TYR A 241 -9.97 -6.46 -17.84
C TYR A 241 -10.28 -7.65 -18.76
N ARG A 242 -9.26 -8.44 -19.17
CA ARG A 242 -9.44 -9.60 -20.06
C ARG A 242 -10.35 -10.68 -19.51
N ASN A 243 -10.41 -10.79 -18.19
CA ASN A 243 -11.31 -11.75 -17.53
C ASN A 243 -12.72 -11.16 -17.33
N GLY A 244 -12.99 -9.96 -17.87
CA GLY A 244 -14.26 -9.26 -17.75
C GLY A 244 -14.55 -8.77 -16.32
N PHE A 245 -13.53 -8.72 -15.46
CA PHE A 245 -13.71 -8.31 -14.08
C PHE A 245 -13.54 -6.80 -13.93
N TYR A 246 -14.60 -6.14 -13.43
CA TYR A 246 -14.57 -4.74 -13.02
C TYR A 246 -14.74 -4.63 -11.52
N VAL A 247 -13.90 -3.83 -10.87
CA VAL A 247 -13.91 -3.66 -9.41
C VAL A 247 -15.17 -2.95 -8.93
N ASN A 248 -15.72 -2.05 -9.76
CA ASN A 248 -16.91 -1.27 -9.47
C ASN A 248 -18.21 -1.86 -10.06
N LYS A 249 -18.20 -3.13 -10.49
CA LYS A 249 -19.41 -3.85 -10.93
C LYS A 249 -19.60 -5.15 -10.17
N ASP A 250 -20.85 -5.52 -9.91
CA ASP A 250 -21.21 -6.79 -9.29
C ASP A 250 -21.15 -7.96 -10.29
N SER A 251 -21.47 -9.17 -9.85
CA SER A 251 -21.45 -10.37 -10.70
C SER A 251 -22.50 -10.36 -11.83
N HIS A 252 -23.46 -9.43 -11.80
CA HIS A 252 -24.48 -9.23 -12.82
C HIS A 252 -24.14 -8.04 -13.74
N GLY A 253 -22.96 -7.42 -13.56
CA GLY A 253 -22.53 -6.25 -14.33
C GLY A 253 -23.15 -4.93 -13.89
N LYS A 254 -23.89 -4.89 -12.77
CA LYS A 254 -24.48 -3.67 -12.23
C LYS A 254 -23.43 -2.85 -11.47
N ASN A 255 -23.51 -1.53 -11.58
CA ASN A 255 -22.62 -0.63 -10.86
C ASN A 255 -22.76 -0.78 -9.34
N ILE A 256 -21.62 -0.91 -8.67
CA ILE A 256 -21.47 -0.79 -7.23
C ILE A 256 -21.23 0.68 -6.95
N HIS A 257 -22.24 1.39 -6.44
CA HIS A 257 -22.12 2.83 -6.18
C HIS A 257 -21.34 3.16 -4.90
N HIS A 258 -21.29 2.23 -3.95
CA HIS A 258 -20.52 2.36 -2.73
C HIS A 258 -19.68 1.09 -2.53
N GLY A 259 -18.38 1.23 -2.74
CA GLY A 259 -17.48 0.07 -2.75
C GLY A 259 -16.05 0.45 -2.43
N GLY A 260 -15.20 -0.57 -2.40
CA GLY A 260 -13.78 -0.37 -2.18
C GLY A 260 -12.94 -1.54 -2.66
N ILE A 261 -11.64 -1.32 -2.69
CA ILE A 261 -10.65 -2.33 -2.98
C ILE A 261 -9.48 -2.20 -2.01
N GLU A 262 -8.94 -3.32 -1.55
CA GLU A 262 -7.76 -3.36 -0.69
C GLU A 262 -6.77 -4.39 -1.21
N ILE A 263 -5.50 -3.96 -1.27
CA ILE A 263 -4.38 -4.76 -1.74
C ILE A 263 -3.36 -4.85 -0.62
N ARG A 264 -2.97 -6.07 -0.27
CA ARG A 264 -1.91 -6.32 0.71
C ARG A 264 -0.60 -6.64 0.02
N LEU A 265 0.36 -5.73 0.09
CA LEU A 265 1.63 -5.86 -0.61
C LEU A 265 2.84 -5.47 0.25
N ARG A 266 4.02 -5.86 -0.23
CA ARG A 266 5.33 -5.37 0.20
C ARG A 266 6.29 -5.36 -0.98
N VAL A 267 7.44 -4.73 -0.79
CA VAL A 267 8.51 -4.62 -1.78
C VAL A 267 9.81 -5.15 -1.18
N GLU A 268 10.52 -5.96 -1.96
CA GLU A 268 11.86 -6.45 -1.66
C GLU A 268 12.85 -5.93 -2.71
N LYS A 269 14.11 -5.84 -2.30
CA LYS A 269 15.23 -5.45 -3.14
C LYS A 269 16.37 -6.44 -2.94
N ASP A 270 17.12 -6.69 -4.00
CA ASP A 270 18.25 -7.63 -3.94
C ASP A 270 19.51 -6.96 -3.37
N ASP A 271 19.66 -5.64 -3.51
CA ASP A 271 20.82 -4.91 -2.97
C ASP A 271 20.58 -4.51 -1.51
N PRO A 272 21.29 -5.08 -0.53
CA PRO A 272 21.15 -4.71 0.87
C PRO A 272 21.65 -3.30 1.19
N ASN A 273 22.52 -2.71 0.35
CA ASN A 273 23.13 -1.40 0.59
C ASN A 273 22.25 -0.22 0.12
N VAL A 274 21.25 -0.48 -0.71
CA VAL A 274 20.28 0.52 -1.17
C VAL A 274 19.13 0.58 -0.16
N THR A 275 18.74 1.74 0.36
CA THR A 275 17.51 1.86 1.18
C THR A 275 16.25 1.76 0.31
N MET A 276 15.08 1.56 0.90
CA MET A 276 13.83 1.58 0.10
C MET A 276 13.63 2.94 -0.58
N ASP A 277 13.92 4.05 0.10
CA ASP A 277 13.85 5.38 -0.52
C ASP A 277 14.79 5.54 -1.71
N GLN A 278 16.03 5.05 -1.57
CA GLN A 278 17.00 5.07 -2.66
C GLN A 278 16.58 4.16 -3.83
N LEU A 279 15.87 3.05 -3.56
CA LEU A 279 15.34 2.18 -4.60
C LEU A 279 14.35 2.95 -5.49
N TYR A 280 13.43 3.70 -4.88
CA TYR A 280 12.44 4.51 -5.60
C TYR A 280 13.08 5.71 -6.31
N GLN A 281 14.07 6.36 -5.69
CA GLN A 281 14.92 7.39 -6.32
C GLN A 281 15.70 6.90 -7.53
N LYS A 282 16.00 5.61 -7.57
CA LYS A 282 16.67 4.97 -8.71
C LYS A 282 15.71 4.52 -9.80
N GLY A 283 14.40 4.74 -9.64
CA GLY A 283 13.39 4.47 -10.67
C GLY A 283 12.55 3.22 -10.46
N ALA A 284 12.65 2.50 -9.34
CA ALA A 284 11.65 1.47 -9.07
C ALA A 284 10.29 2.14 -8.81
N TRP A 285 9.21 1.60 -9.36
CA TRP A 285 7.88 2.18 -9.24
C TRP A 285 6.80 1.11 -9.14
N PRO A 286 6.61 0.51 -7.95
CA PRO A 286 5.43 -0.29 -7.65
C PRO A 286 4.16 0.56 -7.77
N ALA A 287 3.20 0.09 -8.56
CA ALA A 287 1.95 0.79 -8.80
C ALA A 287 0.75 -0.17 -8.74
N VAL A 288 -0.34 0.33 -8.18
CA VAL A 288 -1.67 -0.30 -8.16
C VAL A 288 -2.69 0.76 -8.52
N TRP A 289 -3.42 0.54 -9.60
CA TRP A 289 -4.24 1.59 -10.18
C TRP A 289 -5.43 1.01 -10.94
N MET A 290 -6.40 1.86 -11.21
CA MET A 290 -7.66 1.51 -11.86
C MET A 290 -7.83 2.34 -13.12
N MET A 291 -8.30 1.68 -14.17
CA MET A 291 -8.62 2.34 -15.43
C MET A 291 -9.91 1.79 -16.03
N SER A 292 -10.54 2.60 -16.88
CA SER A 292 -11.76 2.23 -17.59
C SER A 292 -11.48 1.77 -19.01
N PRO A 293 -12.19 0.76 -19.54
CA PRO A 293 -12.07 0.38 -20.94
C PRO A 293 -12.73 1.40 -21.88
N TYR A 294 -13.30 2.48 -21.35
CA TYR A 294 -13.75 3.63 -22.13
C TYR A 294 -12.58 4.30 -22.87
N ILE A 295 -11.39 4.28 -22.29
CA ILE A 295 -10.16 4.77 -22.91
C ILE A 295 -9.31 3.63 -23.48
N ASP A 296 -8.31 4.00 -24.27
CA ASP A 296 -7.30 3.10 -24.84
C ASP A 296 -6.72 2.15 -23.79
N ASP A 297 -6.59 0.86 -24.15
CA ASP A 297 -5.93 -0.13 -23.27
C ASP A 297 -4.45 0.26 -23.13
N THR A 298 -4.03 0.51 -21.90
CA THR A 298 -2.68 0.92 -21.55
C THR A 298 -1.70 -0.21 -21.76
N PHE A 299 -2.12 -1.48 -21.64
CA PHE A 299 -1.25 -2.60 -21.95
C PHE A 299 -1.41 -3.06 -23.40
N ARG A 300 -0.34 -2.96 -24.19
CA ARG A 300 -0.25 -3.59 -25.50
C ARG A 300 0.37 -4.96 -25.41
N PHE A 301 -0.37 -5.97 -25.85
CA PHE A 301 0.07 -7.35 -25.89
C PHE A 301 0.78 -7.64 -27.20
N ASN A 302 1.91 -8.34 -27.14
CA ASN A 302 2.78 -8.61 -28.29
C ASN A 302 2.10 -9.32 -29.47
N SER A 303 0.95 -9.96 -29.25
CA SER A 303 0.23 -10.74 -30.25
C SER A 303 -1.06 -10.07 -30.78
N GLU A 304 -1.33 -8.83 -30.39
CA GLU A 304 -2.63 -8.20 -30.65
C GLU A 304 -2.55 -6.91 -31.45
N THR A 305 -3.55 -6.74 -32.31
CA THR A 305 -3.77 -5.47 -33.01
C THR A 305 -4.38 -4.47 -32.05
N PHE A 306 -3.73 -3.30 -31.92
CA PHE A 306 -4.28 -2.20 -31.15
C PHE A 306 -5.41 -1.52 -31.94
N THR A 307 -6.58 -1.39 -31.31
CA THR A 307 -7.69 -0.58 -31.83
C THR A 307 -7.84 0.65 -30.94
N PRO A 308 -7.52 1.86 -31.43
CA PRO A 308 -7.71 3.07 -30.66
C PRO A 308 -9.18 3.30 -30.28
N LYS A 309 -9.42 3.77 -29.06
CA LYS A 309 -10.67 4.18 -28.42
C LYS A 309 -10.56 5.67 -28.03
N ASN A 310 -11.25 6.08 -26.96
CA ASN A 310 -11.10 7.41 -26.39
C ASN A 310 -9.72 7.57 -25.75
N LEU A 311 -9.30 8.82 -25.60
CA LEU A 311 -7.97 9.10 -25.08
C LEU A 311 -7.98 9.12 -23.56
N TRP A 312 -6.97 8.47 -23.00
CA TRP A 312 -6.54 8.78 -21.64
C TRP A 312 -6.23 10.30 -21.56
N PRO A 313 -6.67 11.02 -20.51
CA PRO A 313 -7.33 10.56 -19.29
C PRO A 313 -8.87 10.80 -19.22
N SER A 314 -9.60 10.71 -20.34
CA SER A 314 -11.04 11.05 -20.41
C SER A 314 -12.01 10.16 -19.60
N ALA A 315 -11.52 9.07 -19.01
CA ALA A 315 -12.26 8.21 -18.09
C ALA A 315 -11.57 8.03 -16.73
N MET A 316 -10.85 9.08 -16.30
CA MET A 316 -10.06 9.19 -15.07
C MET A 316 -9.27 7.93 -14.68
N GLU A 317 -7.94 7.98 -14.77
CA GLU A 317 -7.10 7.00 -14.08
C GLU A 317 -7.10 7.29 -12.58
N ILE A 318 -7.15 6.22 -11.78
CA ILE A 318 -7.19 6.31 -10.32
C ILE A 318 -6.09 5.43 -9.76
N ASP A 319 -5.11 6.05 -9.12
CA ASP A 319 -3.97 5.37 -8.53
C ASP A 319 -4.25 5.10 -7.06
N ILE A 320 -4.42 3.82 -6.74
CA ILE A 320 -4.66 3.36 -5.37
C ILE A 320 -3.36 3.47 -4.57
N LEU A 321 -2.24 3.15 -5.23
CA LEU A 321 -0.90 3.22 -4.67
C LEU A 321 0.11 3.49 -5.77
N GLU A 322 0.94 4.48 -5.52
CA GLU A 322 2.23 4.64 -6.18
C GLU A 322 3.33 4.84 -5.16
N LEU A 323 4.40 4.06 -5.31
CA LEU A 323 5.63 4.23 -4.55
C LEU A 323 6.71 4.76 -5.49
N ILE A 324 6.74 6.08 -5.63
CA ILE A 324 7.70 6.80 -6.47
C ILE A 324 8.33 7.94 -5.68
N ASN A 325 9.63 8.14 -5.87
CA ASN A 325 10.35 9.25 -5.26
C ASN A 325 11.38 9.76 -6.25
N GLY A 326 11.11 10.82 -7.02
CA GLY A 326 12.08 11.39 -7.96
C GLY A 326 13.23 12.18 -7.33
N GLY A 327 13.59 11.87 -6.08
CA GLY A 327 14.56 12.62 -5.29
C GLY A 327 14.00 13.93 -4.74
N TRP A 328 12.69 14.12 -4.78
CA TRP A 328 12.02 15.34 -4.30
C TRP A 328 12.01 15.44 -2.77
N THR A 329 12.06 14.29 -2.08
CA THR A 329 11.98 14.20 -0.63
C THR A 329 12.93 13.14 -0.10
N THR A 330 13.31 13.26 1.17
CA THR A 330 14.21 12.31 1.84
C THR A 330 13.57 10.95 2.07
N THR A 331 12.25 10.92 2.19
CA THR A 331 11.44 9.72 2.43
C THR A 331 10.36 9.60 1.37
N THR A 332 10.05 8.38 0.97
CA THR A 332 9.08 8.09 -0.08
C THR A 332 7.66 8.16 0.48
N PRO A 333 6.80 9.07 -0.02
CA PRO A 333 5.41 9.12 0.39
C PRO A 333 4.61 7.97 -0.21
N ILE A 334 3.51 7.61 0.45
CA ILE A 334 2.46 6.76 -0.12
C ILE A 334 1.55 7.67 -0.93
N ILE A 335 1.62 7.57 -2.26
CA ILE A 335 0.85 8.44 -3.14
C ILE A 335 -0.41 7.69 -3.58
N GLY A 336 -1.55 8.35 -3.41
CA GLY A 336 -2.78 8.02 -4.10
C GLY A 336 -3.14 9.21 -4.98
N SER A 337 -3.33 8.97 -6.27
CA SER A 337 -3.47 10.03 -7.26
C SER A 337 -4.67 9.81 -8.18
N ILE A 338 -5.01 10.85 -8.94
CA ILE A 338 -5.94 10.74 -10.06
C ILE A 338 -5.39 11.49 -11.25
N HIS A 339 -5.62 10.93 -12.44
CA HIS A 339 -5.34 11.62 -13.69
C HIS A 339 -6.62 11.83 -14.48
N TYR A 340 -6.88 13.07 -14.88
CA TYR A 340 -8.10 13.45 -15.58
C TYR A 340 -7.82 14.62 -16.52
N GLY A 341 -8.77 14.85 -17.43
CA GLY A 341 -8.55 15.82 -18.49
C GLY A 341 -9.38 15.55 -19.72
N TYR A 342 -9.17 16.40 -20.71
CA TYR A 342 -9.83 16.34 -22.00
C TYR A 342 -8.80 16.50 -23.12
N LEU A 343 -9.24 16.38 -24.37
CA LEU A 343 -8.38 16.52 -25.53
C LEU A 343 -8.02 17.98 -25.81
N ALA A 344 -6.88 18.42 -25.30
CA ALA A 344 -6.24 19.67 -25.71
C ALA A 344 -5.36 19.43 -26.95
N ASN A 345 -5.97 19.46 -28.14
CA ASN A 345 -5.32 19.44 -29.46
C ASN A 345 -4.72 18.07 -29.92
N GLU A 346 -5.21 17.55 -31.06
CA GLU A 346 -4.71 16.33 -31.70
C GLU A 346 -3.26 16.45 -32.23
N THR A 347 -2.70 17.66 -32.30
CA THR A 347 -1.37 17.89 -32.87
C THR A 347 -0.23 17.92 -31.83
N ALA A 348 -0.53 17.87 -30.53
CA ALA A 348 0.50 17.82 -29.50
C ALA A 348 1.01 16.37 -29.34
N THR A 349 2.27 16.16 -29.72
CA THR A 349 2.96 14.87 -29.83
C THR A 349 3.28 14.16 -28.51
N SER A 350 2.69 14.58 -27.40
CA SER A 350 3.01 14.02 -26.08
C SER A 350 1.72 13.82 -25.30
N TRP A 351 1.63 12.67 -24.61
CA TRP A 351 0.65 12.39 -23.56
C TRP A 351 0.79 13.45 -22.47
N ASN A 352 0.15 14.59 -22.71
CA ASN A 352 0.24 15.76 -21.88
C ASN A 352 -0.87 15.65 -20.86
N TYR A 353 -0.55 15.00 -19.73
CA TYR A 353 -1.27 15.08 -18.48
C TYR A 353 -1.72 16.55 -18.29
N ILE A 354 -3.03 16.79 -18.34
CA ILE A 354 -3.59 18.15 -18.20
C ILE A 354 -3.67 18.46 -16.71
N ASN A 355 -4.24 17.55 -15.91
CA ASN A 355 -4.39 17.73 -14.48
C ASN A 355 -4.14 16.43 -13.70
N ASN A 356 -3.49 16.54 -12.55
CA ASN A 356 -3.24 15.43 -11.61
C ASN A 356 -3.33 15.96 -10.17
N ILE A 357 -3.96 15.19 -9.29
CA ILE A 357 -3.89 15.37 -7.83
C ILE A 357 -3.12 14.19 -7.27
N GLY A 358 -2.09 14.41 -6.46
CA GLY A 358 -1.28 13.32 -5.91
C GLY A 358 0.21 13.43 -6.23
N ASP A 359 0.57 13.20 -7.50
CA ASP A 359 1.99 13.04 -7.89
C ASP A 359 2.81 14.32 -7.86
N TYR A 360 2.15 15.47 -7.99
CA TYR A 360 2.80 16.77 -8.17
C TYR A 360 2.67 17.72 -6.98
N ASP A 361 2.10 17.22 -5.90
CA ASP A 361 1.75 17.96 -4.70
C ASP A 361 2.95 18.19 -3.77
N ARG A 362 4.07 18.65 -4.32
CA ARG A 362 5.36 18.79 -3.61
C ARG A 362 5.27 19.55 -2.29
N GLN A 363 4.39 20.55 -2.22
CA GLN A 363 4.21 21.37 -1.03
C GLN A 363 3.53 20.63 0.12
N ILE A 364 2.75 19.59 -0.17
CA ILE A 364 1.98 18.84 0.82
C ILE A 364 2.46 17.39 0.96
N VAL A 365 3.57 17.00 0.30
CA VAL A 365 4.24 15.70 0.51
C VAL A 365 4.43 15.38 1.99
N PRO A 366 4.80 16.33 2.89
CA PRO A 366 4.92 16.04 4.32
C PRO A 366 3.62 15.58 5.00
N LEU A 367 2.45 15.80 4.39
CA LEU A 367 1.15 15.34 4.92
C LEU A 367 0.84 13.89 4.54
N TYR A 368 1.50 13.34 3.53
CA TYR A 368 1.32 11.94 3.15
C TYR A 368 2.02 11.00 4.14
N PRO A 369 1.45 9.80 4.39
CA PRO A 369 2.15 8.78 5.14
C PRO A 369 3.46 8.38 4.45
N VAL A 370 4.47 8.05 5.24
CA VAL A 370 5.75 7.52 4.74
C VAL A 370 5.62 6.03 4.48
N ALA A 371 6.13 5.58 3.34
CA ALA A 371 6.06 4.19 2.94
C ALA A 371 7.03 3.29 3.74
N ASP A 372 6.52 2.37 4.55
CA ASP A 372 7.30 1.22 5.09
C ASP A 372 7.13 -0.01 4.19
N SER A 373 7.43 0.18 2.91
CA SER A 373 7.21 -0.84 1.87
C SER A 373 7.99 -2.14 2.06
N SER A 374 8.96 -2.21 2.97
CA SER A 374 9.67 -3.46 3.31
C SER A 374 8.79 -4.47 4.06
N ASN A 375 7.74 -3.97 4.72
CA ASN A 375 6.79 -4.74 5.49
C ASN A 375 5.47 -4.93 4.71
N TRP A 376 4.67 -5.90 5.16
CA TRP A 376 3.34 -6.12 4.61
C TRP A 376 2.38 -5.04 5.11
N HIS A 377 1.79 -4.29 4.18
CA HIS A 377 0.80 -3.27 4.45
C HIS A 377 -0.44 -3.42 3.57
N ASN A 378 -1.57 -2.90 4.04
CA ASN A 378 -2.81 -2.80 3.30
C ASN A 378 -2.93 -1.41 2.66
N TYR A 379 -3.12 -1.37 1.36
CA TYR A 379 -3.39 -0.15 0.60
C TYR A 379 -4.80 -0.24 0.07
N GLY A 380 -5.63 0.73 0.43
CA GLY A 380 -7.06 0.70 0.21
C GLY A 380 -7.55 1.91 -0.56
N PHE A 381 -8.60 1.71 -1.35
CA PHE A 381 -9.34 2.76 -2.03
C PHE A 381 -10.83 2.50 -1.90
N THR A 382 -11.60 3.57 -1.67
CA THR A 382 -13.07 3.55 -1.62
C THR A 382 -13.63 4.55 -2.60
N TRP A 383 -14.82 4.24 -3.11
CA TRP A 383 -15.61 5.17 -3.89
C TRP A 383 -17.05 5.13 -3.43
N GLU A 384 -17.72 6.27 -3.56
CA GLU A 384 -19.10 6.47 -3.19
C GLU A 384 -19.74 7.44 -4.18
N LYS A 385 -20.80 7.01 -4.89
CA LYS A 385 -21.63 7.87 -5.72
C LYS A 385 -22.95 8.15 -5.00
N LYS A 386 -23.19 9.42 -4.66
CA LYS A 386 -24.46 9.90 -4.08
C LYS A 386 -25.28 10.58 -5.15
N ASP A 387 -26.39 9.97 -5.53
CA ASP A 387 -27.35 10.57 -6.44
C ASP A 387 -28.54 11.16 -5.65
N GLY A 388 -28.78 12.45 -5.85
CA GLY A 388 -29.93 13.19 -5.35
C GLY A 388 -30.64 13.94 -6.48
N ILE A 389 -31.81 14.51 -6.19
CA ILE A 389 -32.66 15.17 -7.20
C ILE A 389 -31.93 16.34 -7.89
N SER A 390 -31.15 17.11 -7.14
CA SER A 390 -30.46 18.31 -7.63
C SER A 390 -28.94 18.28 -7.41
N VAL A 391 -28.42 17.19 -6.83
CA VAL A 391 -27.01 17.06 -6.47
C VAL A 391 -26.57 15.64 -6.75
N THR A 392 -25.48 15.48 -7.50
CA THR A 392 -24.74 14.22 -7.58
C THR A 392 -23.34 14.47 -7.04
N SER A 393 -22.80 13.58 -6.21
CA SER A 393 -21.40 13.64 -5.80
C SER A 393 -20.70 12.29 -5.90
N TYR A 394 -19.39 12.35 -6.17
CA TYR A 394 -18.45 11.26 -5.99
C TYR A 394 -17.57 11.56 -4.79
N VAL A 395 -17.41 10.61 -3.88
CA VAL A 395 -16.45 10.67 -2.77
C VAL A 395 -15.45 9.54 -2.96
N LEU A 396 -14.18 9.90 -3.09
CA LEU A 396 -13.06 8.97 -3.22
C LEU A 396 -12.23 9.05 -1.94
N GLY A 397 -11.73 7.91 -1.46
CA GLY A 397 -10.92 7.85 -0.24
C GLY A 397 -9.80 6.84 -0.34
N TRP A 398 -8.60 7.21 0.08
CA TRP A 398 -7.42 6.34 0.10
C TRP A 398 -6.99 6.03 1.53
N TYR A 399 -6.55 4.79 1.72
CA TYR A 399 -6.33 4.19 3.03
C TYR A 399 -4.96 3.51 3.08
N TYR A 400 -4.28 3.65 4.20
CA TYR A 400 -3.07 2.92 4.54
C TYR A 400 -3.28 2.22 5.88
N ASP A 401 -3.20 0.89 5.88
CA ASP A 401 -3.53 0.03 7.04
C ASP A 401 -4.87 0.38 7.69
N GLY A 402 -5.90 0.57 6.84
CA GLY A 402 -7.25 0.90 7.26
C GLY A 402 -7.48 2.36 7.67
N ILE A 403 -6.42 3.18 7.75
CA ILE A 403 -6.50 4.60 8.10
C ILE A 403 -6.61 5.44 6.83
N LYS A 404 -7.70 6.20 6.71
CA LYS A 404 -7.89 7.14 5.58
C LYS A 404 -6.89 8.29 5.71
N TYR A 405 -6.06 8.51 4.69
CA TYR A 405 -5.07 9.59 4.68
C TYR A 405 -5.34 10.65 3.62
N THR A 406 -6.16 10.37 2.61
CA THR A 406 -6.60 11.39 1.65
C THR A 406 -8.02 11.10 1.17
N SER A 407 -8.75 12.15 0.83
CA SER A 407 -10.07 12.04 0.20
C SER A 407 -10.32 13.17 -0.79
N LEU A 408 -11.16 12.88 -1.78
CA LEU A 408 -11.58 13.81 -2.82
C LEU A 408 -13.09 13.70 -3.00
N THR A 409 -13.80 14.82 -2.82
CA THR A 409 -15.23 14.92 -3.08
C THR A 409 -15.45 15.80 -4.30
N ILE A 410 -16.12 15.27 -5.33
CA ILE A 410 -16.46 16.01 -6.55
C ILE A 410 -17.98 16.06 -6.66
N THR A 411 -18.53 17.27 -6.75
CA THR A 411 -19.96 17.51 -6.69
C THR A 411 -20.45 18.26 -7.92
N ARG A 412 -21.58 17.80 -8.46
CA ARG A 412 -22.38 18.50 -9.47
C ARG A 412 -23.73 18.85 -8.86
N LYS A 413 -24.04 20.15 -8.78
CA LYS A 413 -25.28 20.68 -8.21
C LYS A 413 -26.02 21.56 -9.22
N LYS A 414 -27.35 21.42 -9.30
CA LYS A 414 -28.19 22.38 -10.03
C LYS A 414 -28.45 23.61 -9.15
N SER A 415 -28.10 24.78 -9.66
CA SER A 415 -28.36 26.07 -9.02
C SER A 415 -29.86 26.32 -8.86
N GLU A 416 -30.30 26.61 -7.63
CA GLU A 416 -31.69 26.95 -7.34
C GLU A 416 -32.07 28.31 -7.93
N THR A 417 -31.12 29.23 -8.04
CA THR A 417 -31.35 30.61 -8.49
C THR A 417 -31.35 30.72 -10.01
N THR A 418 -30.41 30.06 -10.69
CA THR A 418 -30.20 30.22 -12.14
C THR A 418 -30.62 29.01 -12.95
N GLY A 419 -30.84 27.85 -12.31
CA GLY A 419 -31.08 26.58 -12.99
C GLY A 419 -29.84 25.96 -13.65
N ASN A 420 -28.71 26.68 -13.69
CA ASN A 420 -27.44 26.21 -14.27
C ASN A 420 -26.78 25.14 -13.40
N MET A 421 -25.93 24.33 -14.01
CA MET A 421 -25.10 23.38 -13.28
C MET A 421 -23.89 24.09 -12.67
N ILE A 422 -23.56 23.71 -11.43
CA ILE A 422 -22.39 24.16 -10.67
C ILE A 422 -21.59 22.91 -10.32
N PHE A 423 -20.28 22.98 -10.52
CA PHE A 423 -19.35 21.92 -10.18
C PHE A 423 -18.39 22.41 -9.10
N SER A 424 -18.11 21.56 -8.10
CA SER A 424 -17.10 21.82 -7.07
C SER A 424 -16.30 20.56 -6.79
N ALA A 425 -15.06 20.74 -6.35
CA ALA A 425 -14.21 19.66 -5.88
C ALA A 425 -13.52 20.10 -4.59
N GLU A 426 -13.50 19.22 -3.59
CA GLU A 426 -12.93 19.44 -2.27
C GLU A 426 -12.02 18.29 -1.93
N ARG A 427 -10.84 18.60 -1.38
CA ARG A 427 -9.82 17.61 -1.07
C ARG A 427 -9.32 17.78 0.35
N GLU A 428 -9.14 16.66 1.02
CA GLU A 428 -8.52 16.59 2.34
C GLU A 428 -7.33 15.64 2.31
N VAL A 429 -6.21 16.04 2.91
CA VAL A 429 -5.04 15.17 3.13
C VAL A 429 -4.70 15.23 4.61
N ASN A 430 -4.73 14.06 5.26
CA ASN A 430 -4.47 13.87 6.68
C ASN A 430 -5.27 14.80 7.60
N GLY A 431 -6.57 14.98 7.30
CA GLY A 431 -7.47 15.85 8.06
C GLY A 431 -7.38 17.34 7.71
N GLU A 432 -6.47 17.73 6.84
CA GLU A 432 -6.29 19.13 6.42
C GLU A 432 -6.87 19.35 5.02
N GLN A 433 -7.74 20.37 4.89
CA GLN A 433 -8.27 20.80 3.60
C GLN A 433 -7.14 21.34 2.73
N GLN A 434 -7.00 20.78 1.54
CA GLN A 434 -5.98 21.17 0.58
C GLN A 434 -6.62 21.79 -0.64
N LEU A 435 -5.99 22.84 -1.14
CA LEU A 435 -6.32 23.35 -2.47
C LEU A 435 -6.03 22.27 -3.50
N ILE A 436 -6.92 22.17 -4.48
CA ILE A 436 -6.67 21.36 -5.67
C ILE A 436 -5.73 22.19 -6.54
N TRP A 437 -4.44 21.88 -6.44
CA TRP A 437 -3.41 22.55 -7.22
C TRP A 437 -3.15 21.77 -8.49
N CYS A 438 -3.53 22.35 -9.62
CA CYS A 438 -2.97 21.95 -10.88
C CYS A 438 -1.52 22.52 -10.99
N THR A 439 -0.54 21.72 -10.57
CA THR A 439 0.81 22.16 -10.13
C THR A 439 1.88 22.25 -11.21
N SER A 440 1.60 22.02 -12.49
CA SER A 440 2.67 22.15 -13.48
C SER A 440 2.91 23.61 -13.88
N SER A 441 4.17 24.03 -13.90
CA SER A 441 4.69 25.18 -14.68
C SER A 441 4.56 24.96 -16.19
N SER A 442 3.88 23.90 -16.62
CA SER A 442 3.54 23.59 -17.99
C SER A 442 2.22 24.29 -18.35
N PRO A 443 2.02 24.76 -19.60
CA PRO A 443 0.77 25.39 -20.08
C PRO A 443 -0.45 24.45 -20.15
N ARG A 444 -0.58 23.51 -19.19
CA ARG A 444 -1.41 22.30 -19.27
C ARG A 444 -2.60 22.27 -18.32
N CYS A 445 -2.74 23.20 -17.38
CA CYS A 445 -3.98 23.36 -16.63
C CYS A 445 -4.93 24.20 -17.47
N CYS A 446 -5.72 23.55 -18.32
CA CYS A 446 -6.62 24.27 -19.22
C CYS A 446 -8.05 24.24 -18.68
N THR A 447 -8.54 25.38 -18.24
CA THR A 447 -9.97 25.66 -18.05
C THR A 447 -10.19 27.14 -18.38
N VAL A 448 -11.43 27.56 -18.58
CA VAL A 448 -11.74 28.99 -18.70
C VAL A 448 -11.27 29.76 -17.44
N GLU A 449 -11.33 29.14 -16.27
CA GLU A 449 -10.92 29.73 -14.99
C GLU A 449 -9.40 29.87 -14.82
N SER A 450 -8.59 28.99 -15.40
CA SER A 450 -7.15 28.95 -15.13
C SER A 450 -6.36 30.03 -15.90
N ASN A 451 -6.91 30.57 -16.99
CA ASN A 451 -6.30 31.60 -17.86
C ASN A 451 -4.86 31.27 -18.33
N ARG A 452 -4.49 29.98 -18.37
CA ARG A 452 -3.10 29.49 -18.53
C ARG A 452 -2.81 28.76 -19.85
N CYS A 453 -3.74 28.74 -20.80
CA CYS A 453 -3.54 28.02 -22.07
C CYS A 453 -2.89 28.89 -23.13
N ASN A 454 -1.73 28.46 -23.61
CA ASN A 454 -1.16 28.91 -24.88
C ASN A 454 -1.56 27.93 -26.00
N LEU A 455 -2.85 27.58 -26.04
CA LEU A 455 -3.41 26.65 -27.03
C LEU A 455 -4.17 27.46 -28.08
N ALA A 456 -3.72 27.39 -29.34
CA ALA A 456 -4.50 27.89 -30.47
C ALA A 456 -5.69 26.92 -30.69
N LEU A 457 -6.85 27.19 -30.08
CA LEU A 457 -8.01 26.32 -30.20
C LEU A 457 -9.27 27.09 -30.60
N ASN A 458 -9.93 26.59 -31.66
CA ASN A 458 -11.30 26.89 -32.05
C ASN A 458 -12.32 25.97 -31.34
N VAL A 459 -11.96 25.39 -30.20
CA VAL A 459 -12.79 24.41 -29.45
C VAL A 459 -13.23 25.06 -28.13
N PRO A 460 -14.52 24.96 -27.72
CA PRO A 460 -14.96 25.44 -26.42
C PRO A 460 -14.21 24.75 -25.28
N MET A 461 -13.56 25.51 -24.41
CA MET A 461 -12.92 24.98 -23.19
C MET A 461 -13.98 24.67 -22.13
N PRO A 462 -13.83 23.60 -21.33
CA PRO A 462 -14.68 23.36 -20.18
C PRO A 462 -14.58 24.49 -19.16
N LEU A 463 -15.67 24.73 -18.44
CA LEU A 463 -15.82 25.93 -17.62
C LEU A 463 -14.97 25.82 -16.36
N THR A 464 -14.93 24.66 -15.70
CA THR A 464 -14.20 24.44 -14.44
C THR A 464 -13.44 23.11 -14.39
N GLU A 465 -12.45 23.00 -13.50
CA GLU A 465 -11.67 21.77 -13.31
C GLU A 465 -12.52 20.63 -12.70
N ALA A 466 -13.42 21.00 -11.80
CA ALA A 466 -14.37 20.08 -11.16
C ALA A 466 -15.37 19.47 -12.16
N GLU A 467 -15.77 20.22 -13.20
CA GLU A 467 -16.60 19.70 -14.29
C GLU A 467 -15.88 18.57 -15.03
N VAL A 468 -14.62 18.79 -15.40
CA VAL A 468 -13.79 17.79 -16.11
C VAL A 468 -13.58 16.53 -15.26
N MET A 469 -13.30 16.70 -13.96
CA MET A 469 -13.20 15.55 -13.04
C MET A 469 -14.51 14.76 -12.98
N PHE A 470 -15.64 15.46 -12.84
CA PHE A 470 -16.95 14.85 -12.70
C PHE A 470 -17.33 14.03 -13.94
N ASP A 471 -17.08 14.58 -15.13
CA ASP A 471 -17.35 13.90 -16.40
C ASP A 471 -16.42 12.71 -16.61
N SER A 472 -15.13 12.86 -16.30
CA SER A 472 -14.15 11.78 -16.41
C SER A 472 -14.50 10.61 -15.48
N LEU A 473 -14.88 10.88 -14.24
CA LEU A 473 -15.37 9.87 -13.31
C LEU A 473 -16.64 9.21 -13.80
N THR A 474 -17.59 9.98 -14.32
CA THR A 474 -18.85 9.43 -14.83
C THR A 474 -18.58 8.46 -15.98
N ASN A 475 -17.73 8.84 -16.94
CA ASN A 475 -17.30 7.96 -18.02
C ASN A 475 -16.65 6.68 -17.49
N GLY A 476 -15.74 6.80 -16.53
CA GLY A 476 -15.06 5.65 -15.94
C GLY A 476 -16.01 4.71 -15.20
N PHE A 477 -16.82 5.25 -14.29
CA PHE A 477 -17.74 4.47 -13.45
C PHE A 477 -18.82 3.77 -14.28
N ASP A 478 -19.39 4.43 -15.28
CA ASP A 478 -20.46 3.85 -16.11
C ASP A 478 -19.92 2.70 -17.00
N ASN A 479 -18.71 2.84 -17.52
CA ASN A 479 -18.07 1.81 -18.35
C ASN A 479 -17.43 0.70 -17.52
N GLY A 480 -17.14 0.97 -16.25
CA GLY A 480 -16.48 0.06 -15.32
C GLY A 480 -14.99 0.35 -15.21
N TYR A 481 -14.43 0.02 -14.06
CA TYR A 481 -13.00 0.11 -13.77
C TYR A 481 -12.42 -1.27 -13.58
N TYR A 482 -11.31 -1.56 -14.25
CA TYR A 482 -10.50 -2.74 -13.99
C TYR A 482 -9.24 -2.35 -13.21
N LEU A 483 -8.73 -3.29 -12.43
CA LEU A 483 -7.49 -3.17 -11.67
C LEU A 483 -6.28 -3.54 -12.53
N ASN A 484 -5.24 -2.72 -12.45
CA ASN A 484 -3.89 -2.93 -12.93
C ASN A 484 -2.91 -3.01 -11.75
N VAL A 485 -1.95 -3.94 -11.83
CA VAL A 485 -0.87 -4.08 -10.85
C VAL A 485 0.44 -4.32 -11.59
N ASN A 486 1.42 -3.46 -11.37
CA ASN A 486 2.72 -3.56 -12.01
C ASN A 486 3.86 -3.09 -11.09
N LEU A 487 5.04 -3.65 -11.32
CA LEU A 487 6.28 -3.10 -10.79
C LEU A 487 7.01 -2.41 -11.93
N ALA A 488 6.82 -1.12 -12.11
CA ALA A 488 7.51 -0.40 -13.17
C ALA A 488 9.00 -0.14 -12.85
N ALA A 489 9.80 -0.01 -13.90
CA ALA A 489 11.15 0.54 -13.86
C ALA A 489 11.12 1.88 -14.61
N GLY A 490 10.75 2.94 -13.88
CA GLY A 490 10.60 4.26 -14.44
C GLY A 490 11.92 4.87 -14.92
N GLY A 491 11.86 5.78 -15.90
CA GLY A 491 13.02 6.58 -16.32
C GLY A 491 12.64 7.98 -16.79
N GLU A 492 13.53 8.63 -17.55
CA GLU A 492 13.42 10.05 -17.95
C GLU A 492 12.00 10.42 -18.38
N GLY A 493 11.42 11.38 -17.67
CA GLY A 493 10.18 12.07 -18.01
C GLY A 493 8.87 11.39 -17.58
N ILE A 494 8.91 10.27 -16.87
CA ILE A 494 7.75 9.81 -16.10
C ILE A 494 7.42 10.87 -15.06
N GLY A 495 6.19 11.38 -15.04
CA GLY A 495 5.75 12.30 -13.98
C GLY A 495 6.47 13.65 -13.88
N VAL A 496 7.38 14.04 -14.77
CA VAL A 496 8.06 15.35 -14.66
C VAL A 496 8.43 15.89 -16.04
N TYR A 497 7.64 16.82 -16.55
CA TYR A 497 8.18 17.89 -17.39
C TYR A 497 8.14 19.18 -16.57
N ASP A 498 8.96 19.22 -15.51
CA ASP A 498 9.45 20.47 -14.95
C ASP A 498 10.74 20.79 -15.71
N PRO A 499 10.73 21.73 -16.67
CA PRO A 499 11.93 22.06 -17.45
C PRO A 499 13.07 22.60 -16.58
N SER A 500 12.82 22.94 -15.31
CA SER A 500 13.85 23.36 -14.36
C SER A 500 14.54 22.20 -13.63
N ILE A 501 14.04 20.96 -13.76
CA ILE A 501 14.61 19.77 -13.14
C ILE A 501 15.05 18.81 -14.26
N PRO A 502 16.31 18.35 -14.28
CA PRO A 502 16.71 17.28 -15.21
C PRO A 502 15.79 16.09 -14.93
N GLY A 503 15.08 15.60 -15.96
CA GLY A 503 14.10 14.53 -15.81
C GLY A 503 14.66 13.32 -15.07
N PHE A 504 13.78 12.43 -14.59
CA PHE A 504 14.18 11.22 -13.88
C PHE A 504 15.37 10.52 -14.56
N PRO A 505 16.47 10.19 -13.88
CA PRO A 505 17.51 9.41 -14.52
C PRO A 505 16.91 8.07 -15.02
N PRO A 506 17.44 7.47 -16.09
CA PRO A 506 17.08 6.10 -16.46
C PRO A 506 17.20 5.16 -15.24
N PRO A 507 16.36 4.12 -15.15
CA PRO A 507 16.33 3.27 -13.98
C PRO A 507 17.70 2.65 -13.72
N SER A 508 18.20 2.78 -12.49
CA SER A 508 19.58 2.44 -12.11
C SER A 508 19.66 1.66 -10.79
N PHE A 509 18.68 0.80 -10.57
CA PHE A 509 18.62 -0.11 -9.43
C PHE A 509 19.03 -1.55 -9.83
N GLY A 510 19.22 -2.40 -8.83
CA GLY A 510 19.39 -3.84 -9.06
C GLY A 510 18.06 -4.50 -9.42
N ARG A 511 17.84 -5.71 -8.92
CA ARG A 511 16.52 -6.32 -8.96
C ARG A 511 15.65 -5.80 -7.82
N ALA A 512 14.36 -5.60 -8.12
CA ALA A 512 13.32 -5.36 -7.15
C ALA A 512 12.16 -6.35 -7.33
N ASN A 513 11.44 -6.63 -6.26
CA ASN A 513 10.29 -7.52 -6.28
C ASN A 513 9.12 -6.88 -5.53
N MET A 514 7.96 -6.81 -6.16
CA MET A 514 6.69 -6.46 -5.52
C MET A 514 5.97 -7.75 -5.20
N GLN A 515 5.59 -7.94 -3.94
CA GLN A 515 4.89 -9.13 -3.48
C GLN A 515 3.48 -8.75 -3.07
N ILE A 516 2.48 -9.41 -3.65
CA ILE A 516 1.07 -9.19 -3.36
C ILE A 516 0.55 -10.46 -2.71
N SER A 517 0.07 -10.39 -1.48
CA SER A 517 -0.50 -11.55 -0.80
C SER A 517 -1.98 -11.67 -1.06
N HIS A 518 -2.74 -10.58 -0.95
CA HIS A 518 -4.20 -10.58 -1.05
C HIS A 518 -4.71 -9.35 -1.82
N ILE A 519 -5.82 -9.53 -2.53
CA ILE A 519 -6.61 -8.46 -3.14
C ILE A 519 -8.08 -8.74 -2.84
N ASN A 520 -8.78 -7.78 -2.24
CA ASN A 520 -10.18 -7.88 -1.89
C ASN A 520 -10.97 -6.71 -2.47
N ARG A 521 -12.11 -7.00 -3.10
CA ARG A 521 -13.13 -6.01 -3.49
C ARG A 521 -14.27 -6.05 -2.48
N PHE A 522 -14.84 -4.89 -2.17
CA PHE A 522 -15.89 -4.76 -1.15
C PHE A 522 -17.10 -4.00 -1.69
N VAL A 523 -18.26 -4.31 -1.12
CA VAL A 523 -19.45 -3.45 -1.16
C VAL A 523 -19.60 -2.85 0.23
N ILE A 524 -19.85 -1.55 0.27
CA ILE A 524 -19.95 -0.80 1.52
C ILE A 524 -21.42 -0.47 1.77
N GLY A 525 -21.92 -0.82 2.97
CA GLY A 525 -23.30 -0.54 3.38
C GLY A 525 -23.44 0.81 4.07
N TYR A 526 -24.67 1.33 4.10
CA TYR A 526 -25.08 2.41 5.00
C TYR A 526 -26.00 1.88 6.09
#